data_AF-A0A1G7WNX6-F1
#
_entry.id   AF-A0A1G7WNX6-F1
#
_cell.length_a   1.000
_cell.length_b   1.000
_cell.length_c   1.000
_cell.angle_alpha   90.00
_cell.angle_beta   90.00
_cell.angle_gamma   90.00
#
_symmetry.space_group_name_H-M   'P 1'
#
loop_
_entity.id
_entity.type
_entity.pdbx_description
1 polymer ?
#
loop_
_entity_poly.entity_id
_entity_poly.type
_entity_poly.pdbx_seq_one_letter_code
_entity_poly.pdbx_strand_id
1 'polypeptide(L)'
;MKPLSLAFFLITSLSGSSIVLAQNKQTTIQSNINGQIEKVNGNEILERLADQRIAFNKNRSNNNFPKAEYIINRSNPSIINFNGLDYHIKNNRLTGIEGLNLSDSVLNQITAKLVLLDSIQFEQSERLNHEYIDPKTNTQKIWYIDRQFMLTLKMFSSTVRDIAALTKNENPSLAVEANVAKMRLPNIDKAAKNLNMQSLLSLTK
;
A
#
# COMPACT_ATOMS: atom_id res chain seq x y z
N MET A 1 -49.15 2.50 -69.86
CA MET A 1 -48.98 3.19 -68.56
C MET A 1 -49.48 2.30 -67.43
N LYS A 2 -48.55 1.75 -66.65
CA LYS A 2 -48.61 1.30 -65.24
C LYS A 2 -47.18 0.85 -64.89
N PRO A 3 -46.54 1.37 -63.83
CA PRO A 3 -45.15 1.07 -63.45
C PRO A 3 -45.10 0.03 -62.33
N LEU A 4 -43.98 -0.69 -62.18
CA LEU A 4 -43.45 -1.37 -60.98
C LEU A 4 -42.40 -2.41 -61.45
N SER A 5 -41.26 -2.66 -60.84
CA SER A 5 -40.74 -2.25 -59.54
C SER A 5 -39.21 -2.33 -59.58
N LEU A 6 -38.58 -1.34 -58.94
CA LEU A 6 -37.15 -1.24 -58.69
C LEU A 6 -36.82 -2.11 -57.45
N ALA A 7 -35.78 -2.93 -57.51
CA ALA A 7 -35.20 -3.56 -56.32
C ALA A 7 -33.70 -3.23 -56.27
N PHE A 8 -33.37 -2.14 -55.59
CA PHE A 8 -32.01 -1.81 -55.18
C PHE A 8 -31.73 -2.53 -53.85
N PHE A 9 -30.79 -3.49 -53.85
CA PHE A 9 -30.30 -4.09 -52.63
C PHE A 9 -29.29 -3.14 -51.95
N LEU A 10 -29.71 -2.54 -50.83
CA LEU A 10 -28.87 -1.81 -49.90
C LEU A 10 -28.18 -2.80 -48.96
N ILE A 11 -26.86 -2.98 -49.12
CA ILE A 11 -26.04 -3.69 -48.14
C ILE A 11 -25.50 -2.64 -47.18
N THR A 12 -25.93 -2.70 -45.92
CA THR A 12 -25.39 -1.84 -44.86
C THR A 12 -24.77 -2.68 -43.74
N SER A 13 -23.57 -2.21 -43.35
CA SER A 13 -22.88 -2.32 -42.06
C SER A 13 -22.47 -3.69 -41.50
N LEU A 14 -21.18 -3.82 -41.16
CA LEU A 14 -20.73 -3.77 -39.75
C LEU A 14 -19.19 -3.66 -39.68
N SER A 15 -18.66 -2.45 -39.48
CA SER A 15 -17.24 -2.26 -39.11
C SER A 15 -17.12 -2.32 -37.59
N GLY A 16 -16.75 -3.49 -37.07
CA GLY A 16 -16.44 -3.66 -35.65
C GLY A 16 -15.16 -2.91 -35.30
N SER A 17 -15.28 -1.81 -34.54
CA SER A 17 -14.14 -1.13 -33.94
C SER A 17 -13.90 -1.72 -32.56
N SER A 18 -12.93 -2.63 -32.45
CA SER A 18 -12.43 -3.08 -31.15
C SER A 18 -11.52 -1.99 -30.57
N ILE A 19 -12.06 -1.20 -29.64
CA ILE A 19 -11.24 -0.34 -28.78
C ILE A 19 -10.58 -1.25 -27.75
N VAL A 20 -9.35 -1.68 -28.05
CA VAL A 20 -8.45 -2.26 -27.05
C VAL A 20 -7.91 -1.10 -26.21
N LEU A 21 -8.49 -0.88 -25.04
CA LEU A 21 -7.89 -0.04 -24.00
C LEU A 21 -6.68 -0.77 -23.43
N ALA A 22 -5.53 -0.58 -24.07
CA ALA A 22 -4.23 -0.94 -23.51
C ALA A 22 -4.00 -0.08 -22.27
N GLN A 23 -4.05 -0.70 -21.09
CA GLN A 23 -3.66 -0.08 -19.83
C GLN A 23 -2.16 0.21 -19.88
N ASN A 24 -1.82 1.48 -20.05
CA ASN A 24 -0.45 1.97 -19.94
C ASN A 24 -0.04 1.94 -18.47
N LYS A 25 0.49 0.81 -18.00
CA LYS A 25 1.10 0.68 -16.67
C LYS A 25 2.48 1.34 -16.73
N GLN A 26 2.50 2.66 -16.68
CA GLN A 26 3.73 3.44 -16.62
C GLN A 26 4.41 3.15 -15.29
N THR A 27 5.39 2.26 -15.36
CA THR A 27 6.24 1.89 -14.23
C THR A 27 7.29 2.98 -14.12
N THR A 28 7.00 4.05 -13.40
CA THR A 28 7.97 5.12 -13.15
C THR A 28 8.92 4.66 -12.03
N ILE A 29 9.93 3.87 -12.38
CA ILE A 29 11.18 3.86 -11.61
C ILE A 29 12.00 5.01 -12.18
N GLN A 30 11.82 6.21 -11.65
CA GLN A 30 12.75 7.32 -11.87
C GLN A 30 13.65 7.44 -10.64
N SER A 31 14.79 6.77 -10.69
CA SER A 31 15.93 7.10 -9.83
C SER A 31 16.60 8.35 -10.39
N ASN A 32 16.17 9.53 -9.95
CA ASN A 32 16.92 10.77 -10.14
C ASN A 32 17.44 11.27 -8.78
N ILE A 33 18.73 11.09 -8.58
CA ILE A 33 19.49 11.59 -7.45
C ILE A 33 19.67 13.10 -7.67
N ASN A 34 18.73 13.91 -7.15
CA ASN A 34 18.88 15.36 -6.98
C ASN A 34 17.71 15.91 -6.15
N GLY A 35 17.70 15.74 -4.83
CA GLY A 35 16.82 16.46 -3.90
C GLY A 35 15.31 16.44 -4.17
N GLN A 36 14.84 15.62 -5.11
CA GLN A 36 13.44 15.56 -5.53
C GLN A 36 12.67 14.76 -4.49
N ILE A 37 11.64 15.41 -3.94
CA ILE A 37 10.69 14.76 -3.05
C ILE A 37 9.93 13.74 -3.90
N GLU A 38 10.06 12.46 -3.56
CA GLU A 38 9.37 11.38 -4.27
C GLU A 38 7.87 11.47 -3.99
N LYS A 39 7.02 11.51 -5.01
CA LYS A 39 5.56 11.46 -4.84
C LYS A 39 5.05 10.06 -5.13
N VAL A 40 4.30 9.50 -4.19
CA VAL A 40 3.96 8.09 -4.19
C VAL A 40 2.48 7.90 -3.86
N ASN A 41 1.79 7.04 -4.62
CA ASN A 41 0.44 6.61 -4.25
C ASN A 41 0.53 5.42 -3.28
N GLY A 42 0.29 5.68 -1.99
CA GLY A 42 0.36 4.66 -0.96
C GLY A 42 -0.75 3.62 -1.05
N ASN A 43 -1.93 3.98 -1.57
CA ASN A 43 -3.03 3.04 -1.79
C ASN A 43 -2.65 1.98 -2.84
N GLU A 44 -2.04 2.42 -3.95
CA GLU A 44 -1.57 1.51 -5.00
C GLU A 44 -0.46 0.58 -4.53
N ILE A 45 0.41 1.03 -3.63
CA ILE A 45 1.43 0.16 -3.03
C ILE A 45 0.77 -0.94 -2.21
N LEU A 46 -0.18 -0.60 -1.33
CA LEU A 46 -0.88 -1.58 -0.49
C LEU A 46 -1.59 -2.64 -1.35
N GLU A 47 -2.30 -2.21 -2.39
CA GLU A 47 -3.00 -3.09 -3.32
C GLU A 47 -2.01 -3.98 -4.08
N ARG A 48 -0.95 -3.38 -4.64
CA ARG A 48 0.09 -4.12 -5.37
C ARG A 48 0.76 -5.19 -4.49
N LEU A 49 1.09 -4.89 -3.24
CA LEU A 49 1.73 -5.85 -2.33
C LEU A 49 0.80 -7.05 -2.05
N ALA A 50 -0.49 -6.79 -1.83
CA ALA A 50 -1.48 -7.85 -1.66
C ALA A 50 -1.65 -8.69 -2.94
N ASP A 51 -1.79 -8.04 -4.10
CA ASP A 51 -1.99 -8.71 -5.39
C ASP A 51 -0.79 -9.55 -5.81
N GLN A 52 0.43 -9.04 -5.62
CA GLN A 52 1.65 -9.81 -5.87
C GLN A 52 1.68 -11.09 -5.05
N ARG A 53 1.28 -11.02 -3.77
CA ARG A 53 1.21 -12.19 -2.90
C ARG A 53 0.11 -13.17 -3.32
N ILE A 54 -1.08 -12.68 -3.63
CA ILE A 54 -2.20 -13.51 -4.13
C ILE A 54 -1.82 -14.22 -5.42
N ALA A 55 -1.23 -13.49 -6.38
CA ALA A 55 -0.80 -14.05 -7.65
C ALA A 55 0.27 -15.13 -7.45
N PHE A 56 1.25 -14.90 -6.58
CA PHE A 56 2.27 -15.90 -6.24
C PHE A 56 1.66 -17.15 -5.61
N ASN A 57 0.75 -16.99 -4.65
CA ASN A 57 0.10 -18.12 -3.99
C ASN A 57 -0.76 -18.96 -4.95
N LYS A 58 -1.37 -18.33 -5.97
CA LYS A 58 -2.14 -19.02 -7.02
C LYS A 58 -1.25 -19.76 -8.02
N ASN A 59 -0.17 -19.11 -8.45
CA ASN A 59 0.63 -19.55 -9.59
C ASN A 59 2.04 -19.99 -9.19
N ARG A 60 2.18 -20.64 -8.01
CA ARG A 60 3.45 -21.04 -7.36
C ARG A 60 4.57 -21.28 -8.37
N SER A 61 5.27 -20.20 -8.70
CA SER A 61 6.33 -20.19 -9.69
C SER A 61 7.61 -20.28 -8.91
N ASN A 62 8.41 -21.32 -9.19
CA ASN A 62 9.47 -21.73 -8.28
C ASN A 62 10.58 -20.68 -8.05
N ASN A 63 10.63 -19.58 -8.82
CA ASN A 63 11.73 -18.60 -8.71
C ASN A 63 11.31 -17.12 -8.71
N ASN A 64 10.02 -16.78 -8.79
CA ASN A 64 9.58 -15.38 -8.81
C ASN A 64 8.85 -15.00 -7.51
N PHE A 65 9.62 -14.81 -6.44
CA PHE A 65 9.08 -14.38 -5.15
C PHE A 65 8.55 -12.93 -5.21
N PRO A 66 7.44 -12.63 -4.51
CA PRO A 66 7.00 -11.26 -4.32
C PRO A 66 8.10 -10.43 -3.65
N LYS A 67 8.37 -9.24 -4.19
CA LYS A 67 9.36 -8.33 -3.63
C LYS A 67 8.82 -7.71 -2.34
N ALA A 68 9.52 -7.88 -1.22
CA ALA A 68 9.23 -7.09 -0.02
C ALA A 68 9.66 -5.63 -0.23
N GLU A 69 8.84 -4.71 0.25
CA GLU A 69 9.05 -3.28 0.07
C GLU A 69 8.46 -2.52 1.25
N TYR A 70 9.20 -1.52 1.74
CA TYR A 70 8.70 -0.59 2.73
C TYR A 70 7.83 0.50 2.09
N ILE A 71 6.76 0.86 2.79
CA ILE A 71 5.83 1.91 2.37
C ILE A 71 6.26 3.25 2.97
N ILE A 72 6.51 3.30 4.27
CA ILE A 72 6.82 4.50 5.08
C ILE A 72 8.30 4.62 5.39
N ASN A 73 8.96 3.50 5.70
CA ASN A 73 10.37 3.46 6.04
C ASN A 73 11.23 3.64 4.77
N ARG A 74 11.38 4.90 4.34
CA ARG A 74 12.04 5.33 3.11
C ARG A 74 13.19 6.29 3.41
N SER A 75 14.34 6.04 2.79
CA SER A 75 15.54 6.87 2.92
C SER A 75 15.39 8.25 2.29
N ASN A 76 14.70 8.34 1.15
CA ASN A 76 14.47 9.58 0.45
C ASN A 76 13.26 10.32 1.04
N PRO A 77 13.30 11.66 1.15
CA PRO A 77 12.12 12.45 1.45
C PRO A 77 11.01 12.16 0.43
N SER A 78 9.80 11.90 0.91
CA SER A 78 8.67 11.51 0.07
C SER A 78 7.36 12.12 0.54
N ILE A 79 6.46 12.39 -0.39
CA ILE A 79 5.05 12.65 -0.13
C ILE A 79 4.27 11.40 -0.54
N ILE A 80 3.57 10.80 0.42
CA ILE A 80 2.79 9.60 0.19
C ILE A 80 1.32 9.96 0.30
N ASN A 81 0.56 9.78 -0.78
CA ASN A 81 -0.88 9.98 -0.76
C ASN A 81 -1.57 8.70 -0.25
N PHE A 82 -2.39 8.85 0.79
CA PHE A 82 -3.36 7.83 1.19
C PHE A 82 -4.74 8.44 1.26
N ASN A 83 -5.68 7.85 0.52
CA ASN A 83 -7.09 8.24 0.52
C ASN A 83 -7.31 9.75 0.30
N GLY A 84 -6.49 10.38 -0.56
CA GLY A 84 -6.58 11.81 -0.86
C GLY A 84 -5.90 12.72 0.17
N LEU A 85 -5.14 12.17 1.11
CA LEU A 85 -4.40 12.92 2.12
C LEU A 85 -2.89 12.71 1.92
N ASP A 86 -2.13 13.79 1.85
CA ASP A 86 -0.68 13.79 1.59
C ASP A 86 0.12 13.75 2.90
N TYR A 87 0.92 12.70 3.06
CA TYR A 87 1.77 12.46 4.23
C TYR A 87 3.22 12.81 3.87
N HIS A 88 3.81 13.77 4.57
CA HIS A 88 5.18 14.20 4.35
C HIS A 88 6.13 13.34 5.19
N ILE A 89 6.96 12.54 4.53
CA ILE A 89 7.91 11.64 5.16
C ILE A 89 9.33 12.14 4.96
N LYS A 90 10.11 12.20 6.04
CA LYS A 90 11.54 12.47 6.03
C LYS A 90 12.22 11.67 7.13
N ASN A 91 13.34 11.04 6.82
CA ASN A 91 14.10 10.22 7.78
C ASN A 91 13.21 9.19 8.50
N ASN A 92 12.37 8.47 7.75
CA ASN A 92 11.43 7.46 8.24
C ASN A 92 10.36 7.99 9.22
N ARG A 93 10.12 9.31 9.24
CA ARG A 93 9.18 9.96 10.15
C ARG A 93 8.23 10.86 9.41
N LEU A 94 7.02 10.96 9.93
CA LEU A 94 6.04 11.92 9.46
C LEU A 94 6.42 13.31 9.98
N THR A 95 6.65 14.25 9.07
CA THR A 95 6.92 15.66 9.39
C THR A 95 5.67 16.54 9.26
N GLY A 96 4.60 16.00 8.68
CA GLY A 96 3.33 16.70 8.53
C GLY A 96 2.34 15.88 7.72
N ILE A 97 1.08 16.30 7.78
CA ILE A 97 0.00 15.83 6.94
C ILE A 97 -0.66 17.06 6.33
N GLU A 98 -0.77 17.13 5.01
CA GLU A 98 -1.30 18.31 4.33
C GLU A 98 -2.72 18.63 4.80
N GLY A 99 -2.98 19.91 5.07
CA GLY A 99 -4.26 20.39 5.59
C GLY A 99 -4.50 20.18 7.09
N LEU A 100 -3.53 19.62 7.84
CA LEU A 100 -3.63 19.43 9.28
C LEU A 100 -2.52 20.15 10.06
N ASN A 101 -2.93 20.89 11.09
CA ASN A 101 -2.02 21.50 12.07
C ASN A 101 -1.92 20.58 13.30
N LEU A 102 -1.06 19.57 13.23
CA LEU A 102 -0.87 18.57 14.30
C LEU A 102 0.39 18.86 15.11
N SER A 103 0.32 18.62 16.42
CA SER A 103 1.50 18.65 17.28
C SER A 103 2.51 17.53 16.94
N ASP A 104 3.79 17.74 17.25
CA ASP A 104 4.85 16.73 17.08
C ASP A 104 4.53 15.43 17.82
N SER A 105 3.89 15.52 18.99
CA SER A 105 3.45 14.34 19.75
C SER A 105 2.48 13.49 18.95
N VAL A 106 1.51 14.12 18.28
CA VAL A 106 0.51 13.44 17.45
C VAL A 106 1.15 12.87 16.19
N LEU A 107 2.02 13.63 15.51
CA LEU A 107 2.79 13.13 14.35
C LEU A 107 3.66 11.92 14.72
N ASN A 108 4.27 11.91 15.91
CA ASN A 108 5.04 10.79 16.41
C ASN A 108 4.18 9.55 16.70
N GLN A 109 2.97 9.73 17.25
CA GLN A 109 2.03 8.64 17.47
C GLN A 109 1.57 8.01 16.15
N ILE A 110 1.26 8.83 15.13
CA ILE A 110 0.91 8.36 13.79
C ILE A 110 2.11 7.61 13.18
N THR A 111 3.30 8.22 13.22
CA THR A 111 4.54 7.62 12.73
C THR A 111 4.77 6.25 13.35
N ALA A 112 4.72 6.14 14.68
CA ALA A 112 4.95 4.89 15.39
C ALA A 112 3.98 3.78 14.95
N LYS A 113 2.70 4.11 14.76
CA LYS A 113 1.71 3.14 14.27
C LYS A 113 1.99 2.69 12.84
N LEU A 114 2.23 3.64 11.93
CA LEU A 114 2.43 3.34 10.52
C LEU A 114 3.76 2.59 10.27
N VAL A 115 4.85 3.02 10.91
CA VAL A 115 6.16 2.34 10.81
C VAL A 115 6.10 0.93 11.41
N LEU A 116 5.36 0.72 12.50
CA LEU A 116 5.15 -0.61 13.06
C LEU A 116 4.47 -1.55 12.08
N LEU A 117 3.38 -1.11 11.47
CA LEU A 117 2.65 -1.88 10.47
C LEU A 117 3.51 -2.14 9.21
N ASP A 118 4.26 -1.13 8.78
CA ASP A 118 5.17 -1.23 7.63
C ASP A 118 6.28 -2.25 7.86
N SER A 119 6.88 -2.24 9.07
CA SER A 119 7.93 -3.19 9.44
C SER A 119 7.40 -4.62 9.46
N ILE A 120 6.21 -4.82 10.02
CA ILE A 120 5.66 -6.16 10.16
C ILE A 120 5.25 -6.72 8.80
N GLN A 121 4.61 -5.93 7.92
CA GLN A 121 4.29 -6.43 6.59
C GLN A 121 5.55 -6.80 5.81
N PHE A 122 6.62 -5.99 5.92
CA PHE A 122 7.88 -6.25 5.28
C PHE A 122 8.50 -7.57 5.78
N GLU A 123 8.60 -7.73 7.10
CA GLU A 123 9.15 -8.93 7.73
C GLU A 123 8.37 -10.20 7.39
N GLN A 124 7.03 -10.16 7.41
CA GLN A 124 6.23 -11.33 7.03
C GLN A 124 6.41 -11.65 5.54
N SER A 125 6.59 -10.66 4.68
CA SER A 125 6.84 -10.86 3.26
C SER A 125 8.17 -11.58 3.01
N GLU A 126 9.25 -11.11 3.65
CA GLU A 126 10.58 -11.74 3.59
C GLU A 126 10.56 -13.14 4.19
N ARG A 127 9.94 -13.29 5.36
CA ARG A 127 9.82 -14.58 6.03
C ARG A 127 9.08 -15.59 5.15
N LEU A 128 7.97 -15.21 4.52
CA LEU A 128 7.27 -16.10 3.58
C LEU A 128 8.19 -16.57 2.46
N ASN A 129 8.92 -15.65 1.84
CA ASN A 129 9.82 -15.97 0.74
C ASN A 129 10.88 -16.99 1.19
N HIS A 130 11.44 -16.83 2.40
CA HIS A 130 12.36 -17.80 2.98
C HIS A 130 11.71 -19.17 3.27
N GLU A 131 10.51 -19.20 3.84
CA GLU A 131 9.81 -20.46 4.13
C GLU A 131 9.51 -21.24 2.85
N TYR A 132 9.21 -20.59 1.74
CA TYR A 132 9.00 -21.29 0.47
C TYR A 132 10.27 -21.94 -0.12
N ILE A 133 11.46 -21.54 0.34
CA ILE A 133 12.75 -22.10 -0.08
C ILE A 133 13.23 -23.18 0.91
N ASP A 134 12.79 -23.14 2.17
CA ASP A 134 13.23 -24.08 3.21
C ASP A 134 12.65 -25.50 2.95
N PRO A 135 13.51 -26.52 2.77
CA PRO A 135 13.08 -27.89 2.52
C PRO A 135 12.36 -28.55 3.70
N LYS A 136 12.40 -27.95 4.90
CA LYS A 136 11.73 -28.43 6.11
C LYS A 136 10.40 -27.71 6.38
N THR A 137 9.95 -26.87 5.45
CA THR A 137 8.80 -26.00 5.69
C THR A 137 7.50 -26.76 5.83
N ASN A 138 6.72 -26.33 6.82
CA ASN A 138 5.37 -26.79 7.05
C ASN A 138 4.37 -25.84 6.37
N THR A 139 3.45 -26.39 5.57
CA THR A 139 2.36 -25.66 4.90
C THR A 139 1.49 -24.85 5.87
N GLN A 140 1.29 -25.33 7.10
CA GLN A 140 0.55 -24.61 8.13
C GLN A 140 1.28 -23.33 8.56
N LYS A 141 2.61 -23.37 8.61
CA LYS A 141 3.45 -22.22 8.95
C LYS A 141 3.39 -21.17 7.84
N ILE A 142 3.50 -21.58 6.57
CA ILE A 142 3.29 -20.69 5.42
C ILE A 142 1.93 -20.00 5.52
N TRP A 143 0.86 -20.76 5.72
CA TRP A 143 -0.50 -20.22 5.78
C TRP A 143 -0.69 -19.22 6.92
N TYR A 144 -0.12 -19.50 8.10
CA TYR A 144 -0.15 -18.56 9.22
C TYR A 144 0.56 -17.25 8.87
N ILE A 145 1.77 -17.31 8.32
CA ILE A 145 2.57 -16.11 7.99
C ILE A 145 1.86 -15.30 6.88
N ASP A 146 1.29 -15.96 5.87
CA ASP A 146 0.52 -15.32 4.80
C ASP A 146 -0.70 -14.57 5.34
N ARG A 147 -1.43 -15.20 6.27
CA ARG A 147 -2.55 -14.56 6.95
C ARG A 147 -2.10 -13.33 7.76
N GLN A 148 -0.96 -13.39 8.45
CA GLN A 148 -0.43 -12.24 9.19
C GLN A 148 -0.01 -11.09 8.27
N PHE A 149 0.61 -11.41 7.12
CA PHE A 149 0.93 -10.43 6.09
C PHE A 149 -0.33 -9.69 5.61
N MET A 150 -1.36 -10.44 5.18
CA MET A 150 -2.61 -9.86 4.70
C MET A 150 -3.36 -9.06 5.76
N LEU A 151 -3.38 -9.56 7.00
CA LEU A 151 -3.97 -8.85 8.12
C LEU A 151 -3.26 -7.51 8.34
N THR A 152 -1.93 -7.51 8.32
CA THR A 152 -1.13 -6.30 8.54
C THR A 152 -1.40 -5.25 7.46
N LEU A 153 -1.44 -5.62 6.18
CA LEU A 153 -1.82 -4.69 5.10
C LEU A 153 -3.24 -4.13 5.28
N LYS A 154 -4.20 -4.96 5.71
CA LYS A 154 -5.57 -4.52 5.98
C LYS A 154 -5.64 -3.54 7.15
N MET A 155 -4.85 -3.77 8.20
CA MET A 155 -4.74 -2.87 9.35
C MET A 155 -4.08 -1.54 8.96
N PHE A 156 -3.05 -1.60 8.11
CA PHE A 156 -2.43 -0.41 7.52
C PHE A 156 -3.47 0.42 6.77
N SER A 157 -4.14 -0.20 5.79
CA SER A 157 -5.18 0.44 4.97
C SER A 157 -6.30 1.05 5.82
N SER A 158 -6.74 0.35 6.86
CA SER A 158 -7.79 0.85 7.76
C SER A 158 -7.30 2.03 8.60
N THR A 159 -6.05 1.99 9.09
CA THR A 159 -5.47 3.09 9.90
C THR A 159 -5.41 4.39 9.10
N VAL A 160 -4.89 4.35 7.86
CA VAL A 160 -4.82 5.56 7.02
C VAL A 160 -6.19 6.03 6.55
N ARG A 161 -7.18 5.12 6.44
CA ARG A 161 -8.57 5.47 6.15
C ARG A 161 -9.25 6.14 7.34
N ASP A 162 -9.01 5.65 8.55
CA ASP A 162 -9.56 6.23 9.78
C ASP A 162 -9.02 7.65 9.99
N ILE A 163 -7.72 7.88 9.77
CA ILE A 163 -7.14 9.23 9.79
C ILE A 163 -7.81 10.13 8.75
N ALA A 164 -7.93 9.68 7.50
CA ALA A 164 -8.60 10.45 6.43
C ALA A 164 -10.10 10.69 6.71
N ALA A 165 -10.77 9.82 7.47
CA ALA A 165 -12.15 10.04 7.89
C ALA A 165 -12.24 11.14 8.95
N LEU A 166 -11.27 11.20 9.87
CA LEU A 166 -11.23 12.24 10.90
C LEU A 166 -11.02 13.64 10.34
N THR A 167 -10.42 13.78 9.15
CA THR A 167 -10.22 15.08 8.50
C THR A 167 -11.50 15.68 7.91
N LYS A 168 -12.60 14.92 7.85
CA LYS A 168 -13.91 15.40 7.36
C LYS A 168 -14.74 16.10 8.44
N ASN A 169 -14.24 16.20 9.67
CA ASN A 169 -14.91 16.91 10.76
C ASN A 169 -14.72 18.43 10.64
N GLU A 170 -15.55 19.20 11.35
CA GLU A 170 -15.48 20.68 11.38
C GLU A 170 -14.12 21.20 11.87
N ASN A 171 -13.46 20.48 12.79
CA ASN A 171 -12.13 20.78 13.29
C ASN A 171 -11.19 19.58 13.07
N PRO A 172 -10.63 19.42 11.85
CA PRO A 172 -9.85 18.25 11.45
C PRO A 172 -8.67 17.94 12.38
N SER A 173 -7.85 18.96 12.69
CA SER A 173 -6.67 18.79 13.56
C SER A 173 -7.08 18.25 14.93
N LEU A 174 -8.00 18.94 15.62
CA LEU A 174 -8.47 18.55 16.95
C LEU A 174 -9.10 17.16 16.96
N ALA A 175 -9.87 16.82 15.92
CA ALA A 175 -10.46 15.48 15.77
C ALA A 175 -9.39 14.39 15.64
N VAL A 176 -8.33 14.64 14.87
CA VAL A 176 -7.20 13.71 14.76
C VAL A 176 -6.46 13.59 16.09
N GLU A 177 -6.11 14.71 16.73
CA GLU A 177 -5.40 14.71 18.01
C GLU A 177 -6.17 13.96 19.11
N ALA A 178 -7.48 14.15 19.20
CA ALA A 178 -8.33 13.52 20.23
C ALA A 178 -8.56 12.01 20.02
N ASN A 179 -8.34 11.50 18.81
CA ASN A 179 -8.69 10.12 18.44
C ASN A 179 -7.50 9.24 18.06
N VAL A 180 -6.35 9.80 17.66
CA VAL A 180 -5.17 9.02 17.26
C VAL A 180 -4.71 8.05 18.35
N ALA A 181 -4.73 8.47 19.62
CA ALA A 181 -4.35 7.64 20.75
C ALA A 181 -5.32 6.46 20.95
N LYS A 182 -6.59 6.63 20.58
CA LYS A 182 -7.67 5.63 20.69
C LYS A 182 -7.69 4.66 19.50
N MET A 183 -7.03 5.01 18.39
CA MET A 183 -6.92 4.10 17.24
C MET A 183 -6.27 2.79 17.67
N ARG A 184 -6.90 1.69 17.29
CA ARG A 184 -6.47 0.34 17.68
C ARG A 184 -5.00 0.14 17.32
N LEU A 185 -4.20 -0.23 18.32
CA LEU A 185 -2.88 -0.77 18.04
C LEU A 185 -3.05 -2.16 17.44
N PRO A 186 -2.18 -2.53 16.50
CA PRO A 186 -2.34 -3.80 15.86
C PRO A 186 -2.04 -4.93 16.85
N ASN A 187 -2.97 -5.89 16.94
CA ASN A 187 -2.85 -7.06 17.81
C ASN A 187 -1.92 -8.07 17.12
N ILE A 188 -0.65 -7.71 17.08
CA ILE A 188 0.39 -8.52 16.43
C ILE A 188 1.11 -9.27 17.55
N ASP A 189 1.33 -10.56 17.33
CA ASP A 189 1.99 -11.45 18.29
C ASP A 189 3.25 -10.80 18.87
N LYS A 190 3.44 -10.92 20.19
CA LYS A 190 4.52 -10.26 20.95
C LYS A 190 5.92 -10.52 20.36
N ALA A 191 6.11 -11.63 19.65
CA ALA A 191 7.36 -11.96 18.96
C ALA A 191 7.74 -10.92 17.88
N ALA A 192 6.78 -10.38 17.13
CA ALA A 192 7.04 -9.33 16.14
C ALA A 192 7.31 -7.96 16.79
N LYS A 193 6.78 -7.74 17.99
CA LYS A 193 6.93 -6.48 18.74
C LYS A 193 8.36 -6.29 19.28
N ASN A 194 9.06 -7.37 19.61
CA ASN A 194 10.41 -7.32 20.20
C ASN A 194 11.52 -6.97 19.19
N LEU A 195 11.33 -7.31 17.91
CA LEU A 195 12.28 -6.95 16.84
C LEU A 195 12.26 -5.45 16.54
N ASN A 196 11.09 -4.82 16.59
CA ASN A 196 10.92 -3.39 16.27
C ASN A 196 11.49 -2.46 17.36
N MET A 197 11.50 -2.87 18.64
CA MET A 197 12.20 -2.06 19.65
C MET A 197 13.71 -2.03 19.42
N GLN A 198 14.30 -3.10 18.86
CA GLN A 198 15.73 -3.11 18.54
C GLN A 198 16.06 -2.26 17.31
N SER A 199 15.21 -2.25 16.27
CA SER A 199 15.39 -1.37 15.10
C SER A 199 15.19 0.11 15.45
N LEU A 200 14.19 0.44 16.27
CA LEU A 200 13.96 1.81 16.76
C LEU A 200 15.13 2.32 17.64
N LEU A 201 15.71 1.47 18.49
CA LEU A 201 16.89 1.82 19.29
C LEU A 201 18.16 2.03 18.44
N SER A 202 18.23 1.40 17.27
CA SER A 202 19.32 1.60 16.30
C SER A 202 19.17 2.87 15.46
N LEU A 203 17.97 3.44 15.38
CA LEU A 203 17.66 4.71 14.69
C LEU A 203 17.84 5.95 15.58
N THR A 204 18.07 5.76 16.89
CA THR A 204 18.31 6.83 17.87
C THR A 204 19.79 7.06 18.18
N LYS A 205 20.71 6.55 17.37
CA LYS A 205 22.16 6.82 17.48
C LYS A 205 22.64 7.75 16.39
#